data_AF-A0A534JY55-F1
#
_entry.id   AF-A0A534JY55-F1
#
_cell.length_a   1.000
_cell.length_b   1.000
_cell.length_c   1.000
_cell.angle_alpha   90.00
_cell.angle_beta   90.00
_cell.angle_gamma   90.00
#
_symmetry.space_group_name_H-M   'P 1'
#
loop_
_entity.id
_entity.type
_entity.pdbx_description
1 polymer ?
#
loop_
_entity_poly.entity_id
_entity_poly.type
_entity_poly.pdbx_seq_one_letter_code
_entity_poly.pdbx_strand_id
1 'polypeptide(L)' 'MVTKSVLQEQMSKQEYKYGFVADLDEDTVPKGLSEDVVRLISQKKKEPEWMLDW' A
#
# COMPACT_ATOMS: atom_id res chain seq x y z
N MET A 1 -43.01 15.85 7.20
CA MET A 1 -41.78 16.29 7.92
C MET A 1 -40.91 15.07 8.12
N VAL A 2 -39.66 15.08 7.67
CA VAL A 2 -38.72 13.97 7.92
C VAL A 2 -38.07 14.20 9.28
N THR A 3 -38.15 13.21 10.18
CA THR A 3 -37.59 13.29 11.54
C THR A 3 -36.10 12.90 11.53
N LYS A 4 -35.33 13.48 12.46
CA LYS A 4 -33.88 13.28 12.59
C LYS A 4 -33.47 11.80 12.66
N SER A 5 -34.32 10.96 13.27
CA SER A 5 -34.10 9.52 13.40
C SER A 5 -34.10 8.79 12.05
N VAL A 6 -35.01 9.16 11.15
CA VAL A 6 -35.11 8.56 9.81
C VAL A 6 -33.86 8.88 8.97
N LEU A 7 -33.37 10.12 9.06
CA LEU A 7 -32.14 10.54 8.40
C LEU A 7 -30.90 9.80 8.93
N GLN A 8 -30.81 9.58 10.24
CA GLN A 8 -29.72 8.81 10.84
C GLN A 8 -29.72 7.35 10.35
N GLU A 9 -30.88 6.69 10.35
CA GLU A 9 -30.97 5.32 9.83
C GLU A 9 -30.59 5.22 8.35
N GLN A 10 -30.97 6.21 7.53
CA GLN A 10 -30.61 6.24 6.11
C GLN A 10 -29.10 6.41 5.92
N MET A 11 -28.45 7.30 6.68
CA MET A 11 -27.00 7.50 6.61
C MET A 11 -26.22 6.30 7.14
N SER A 12 -26.69 5.65 8.21
CA SER A 12 -26.05 4.44 8.75
C SER A 12 -26.14 3.23 7.83
N LYS A 13 -27.18 3.16 6.98
CA LYS A 13 -27.34 2.11 5.96
C LYS A 13 -26.57 2.39 4.67
N GLN A 14 -25.98 3.58 4.50
CA GLN A 14 -25.17 3.88 3.33
C GLN A 14 -23.77 3.29 3.49
N GLU A 15 -23.45 2.35 2.61
CA GLU A 15 -22.10 1.79 2.50
C GLU A 15 -21.13 2.87 1.99
N TYR A 16 -19.92 2.91 2.55
CA TYR A 16 -18.91 3.88 2.20
C TYR A 16 -18.41 3.61 0.77
N LYS A 17 -18.83 4.43 -0.18
CA LYS A 17 -18.62 4.21 -1.63
C LYS A 17 -17.23 4.58 -2.15
N TYR A 18 -16.37 5.12 -1.30
CA TYR A 18 -15.10 5.71 -1.71
C TYR A 18 -13.97 4.98 -1.01
N GLY A 19 -12.99 4.50 -1.78
CA GLY A 19 -11.81 3.84 -1.26
C GLY A 19 -10.75 3.87 -2.34
N PHE A 20 -9.52 4.15 -1.96
CA PHE A 20 -8.40 4.02 -2.90
C PHE A 20 -7.99 2.55 -2.93
N VAL A 21 -8.20 1.90 -4.07
CA VAL A 21 -7.65 0.58 -4.35
C VAL A 21 -6.60 0.78 -5.43
N ALA A 22 -5.36 0.43 -5.12
CA ALA A 22 -4.27 0.38 -6.09
C ALA A 22 -3.78 -1.06 -6.14
N ASP A 23 -3.72 -1.61 -7.35
CA ASP A 23 -3.00 -2.85 -7.58
C ASP A 23 -1.52 -2.50 -7.65
N LEU A 24 -0.75 -3.02 -6.70
CA LEU A 24 0.69 -2.76 -6.60
C LEU A 24 1.41 -4.06 -6.91
N ASP A 25 2.40 -3.98 -7.81
CA ASP A 25 3.28 -5.10 -8.05
C ASP A 25 4.19 -5.31 -6.83
N GLU A 26 4.13 -6.52 -6.27
CA GLU A 26 4.99 -6.94 -5.17
C GLU A 26 5.94 -8.05 -5.64
N ASP A 27 7.22 -7.88 -5.32
CA ASP A 27 8.28 -8.85 -5.59
C ASP A 27 8.78 -9.44 -4.26
N THR A 28 8.91 -10.76 -4.19
CA THR A 28 9.41 -11.44 -2.97
C THR A 28 10.87 -11.84 -3.14
N VAL A 29 11.69 -11.52 -2.13
CA VAL A 29 13.08 -11.97 -2.02
C VAL A 29 13.22 -13.07 -0.96
N PRO A 30 14.29 -13.89 -1.02
CA PRO A 30 14.55 -14.91 0.00
C PRO A 30 14.56 -14.34 1.42
N LYS A 31 14.19 -15.18 2.39
CA LYS A 31 14.22 -14.78 3.80
C LYS A 31 15.66 -14.52 4.26
N GLY A 32 15.86 -13.40 4.94
CA GLY A 32 17.16 -12.96 5.46
C GLY A 32 17.70 -11.73 4.73
N LEU A 33 18.59 -11.00 5.40
CA LEU A 33 19.27 -9.82 4.85
C LEU A 33 20.76 -10.14 4.70
N SER A 34 21.21 -10.32 3.47
CA SER A 34 22.62 -10.45 3.11
C SER A 34 22.98 -9.38 2.08
N GLU A 35 24.28 -9.13 1.91
CA GLU A 35 24.77 -8.14 0.94
C GLU A 35 24.30 -8.46 -0.49
N ASP A 36 24.26 -9.74 -0.86
CA ASP A 36 23.75 -10.19 -2.16
C ASP A 36 22.26 -9.87 -2.34
N VAL A 37 21.46 -10.01 -1.28
CA VAL A 37 20.03 -9.65 -1.30
C VAL A 37 19.86 -8.13 -1.44
N VAL A 38 20.70 -7.34 -0.76
CA VAL A 38 20.68 -5.87 -0.88
C VAL A 38 21.02 -5.43 -2.30
N ARG A 39 22.07 -6.00 -2.92
CA ARG A 39 22.43 -5.71 -4.32
C ARG A 39 21.30 -6.10 -5.28
N LEU A 40 20.67 -7.26 -5.07
CA LEU A 40 19.53 -7.72 -5.88
C LEU A 40 18.36 -6.73 -5.83
N ILE A 41 18.00 -6.26 -4.63
CA ILE A 41 16.92 -5.27 -4.43
C ILE A 41 17.28 -3.95 -5.13
N SER A 42 18.50 -3.46 -4.92
CA SER A 42 18.98 -2.20 -5.50
C SER A 42 18.94 -2.21 -7.04
N GLN A 43 19.41 -3.31 -7.66
CA GLN A 43 19.34 -3.50 -9.11
C GLN A 43 17.90 -3.55 -9.64
N LYS A 44 17.00 -4.29 -8.96
CA LYS A 44 15.58 -4.36 -9.34
C LYS A 44 14.90 -2.99 -9.29
N LYS A 45 15.25 -2.18 -8.29
CA LYS A 45 14.71 -0.82 -8.10
C LYS A 45 15.42 0.25 -8.94
N LYS A 46 16.47 -0.11 -9.68
CA LYS A 46 17.32 0.80 -10.47
C LYS A 46 17.86 1.94 -9.62
N GLU A 47 18.28 1.61 -8.40
CA GLU A 47 18.86 2.58 -7.49
C GLU A 47 20.26 2.99 -7.95
N PRO A 48 20.68 4.23 -7.68
CA PRO A 48 22.01 4.71 -8.03
C PRO A 48 23.08 4.08 -7.12
N GLU A 49 24.28 3.88 -7.66
CA GLU A 49 25.37 3.12 -7.02
C GLU A 49 25.81 3.69 -5.67
N TRP A 50 25.76 5.02 -5.50
CA TRP A 50 26.09 5.69 -4.24
C TRP A 50 25.20 5.29 -3.05
N MET A 51 24.04 4.68 -3.29
CA MET A 51 23.19 4.15 -2.21
C MET A 51 23.77 2.89 -1.56
N LEU A 52 24.73 2.22 -2.22
CA LEU A 52 25.41 1.04 -1.71
C LEU A 52 26.82 1.34 -1.16
N ASP A 53 27.29 2.58 -1.29
CA ASP A 53 28.59 3.03 -0.81
C ASP A 53 28.49 3.49 0.65
N TRP A 54 28.90 2.64 1.61
CA TRP A 54 28.93 2.96 3.05
C TRP A 54 30.15 2.39 3.75
#